data_AF-R9ALI5-F1
#
_entry.id   AF-R9ALI5-F1
#
_cell.length_a   1.000
_cell.length_b   1.000
_cell.length_c   1.000
_cell.angle_alpha   90.00
_cell.angle_beta   90.00
_cell.angle_gamma   90.00
#
_symmetry.space_group_name_H-M   'P 1'
#
loop_
_entity.id
_entity.type
_entity.pdbx_description
1 polymer ?
#
loop_
_entity_poly.entity_id
_entity_poly.type
_entity_poly.pdbx_seq_one_letter_code
_entity_poly.pdbx_strand_id
1 'polypeptide(L)'
;MAQMGRPRTFEREQAIQQAMHLFWQYGYDSTSLSLLKANIGSGISAPSFYAAFGSKEELFREVIEHYIATHGQVTNSLWDESLAPREAIERTLRQSVKMQTESSHPKGCLLVLSTATCSPENLHIQQFLTQHRLTTRDRFTQCVQRAVETGELTADTNIDAYATSIYSFLLGISVQARDGVSGAVLDAAVTEIMHHWDSRVATS
;
A
#
# COMPACT_ATOMS: atom_id res chain seq x y z
N MET A 1 24.69 -31.73 -14.93
CA MET A 1 24.30 -32.37 -13.66
C MET A 1 23.55 -31.34 -12.85
N ALA A 2 22.24 -31.55 -12.64
CA ALA A 2 21.43 -30.67 -11.82
C ALA A 2 22.01 -30.66 -10.41
N GLN A 3 22.47 -29.50 -9.94
CA GLN A 3 22.89 -29.34 -8.56
C GLN A 3 21.62 -29.40 -7.71
N MET A 4 21.31 -30.59 -7.22
CA MET A 4 20.31 -30.86 -6.19
C MET A 4 20.76 -30.15 -4.92
N GLY A 5 20.43 -28.86 -4.82
CA GLY A 5 20.56 -28.09 -3.60
C GLY A 5 19.75 -28.78 -2.51
N ARG A 6 20.38 -28.94 -1.34
CA ARG A 6 19.76 -29.47 -0.11
C ARG A 6 18.37 -28.85 0.07
N PRO A 7 17.32 -29.63 0.41
CA PRO A 7 15.97 -29.09 0.58
C PRO A 7 16.01 -27.91 1.55
N ARG A 8 15.33 -26.81 1.16
CA ARG A 8 15.27 -25.59 1.97
C ARG A 8 14.73 -25.97 3.35
N THR A 9 15.47 -25.64 4.40
CA THR A 9 15.09 -25.91 5.79
C THR A 9 13.96 -25.01 6.32
N PHE A 10 13.43 -24.11 5.48
CA PHE A 10 12.38 -23.16 5.83
C PHE A 10 11.38 -23.00 4.67
N GLU A 11 10.14 -22.71 5.01
CA GLU A 11 9.06 -22.36 4.08
C GLU A 11 9.28 -20.94 3.53
N ARG A 12 9.54 -20.80 2.23
CA ARG A 12 9.93 -19.52 1.62
C ARG A 12 8.82 -18.48 1.69
N GLU A 13 7.57 -18.89 1.43
CA GLU A 13 6.41 -17.99 1.47
C GLU A 13 6.20 -17.44 2.88
N GLN A 14 6.32 -18.31 3.89
CA GLN A 14 6.25 -17.90 5.30
C GLN A 14 7.37 -16.90 5.64
N ALA A 15 8.58 -17.12 5.13
CA ALA A 15 9.70 -16.20 5.32
C ALA A 15 9.47 -14.82 4.66
N ILE A 16 8.82 -14.78 3.49
CA ILE A 16 8.40 -13.52 2.85
C ILE A 16 7.37 -12.79 3.70
N GLN A 17 6.37 -13.50 4.24
CA GLN A 17 5.37 -12.89 5.12
C GLN A 17 6.00 -12.33 6.40
N GLN A 18 6.94 -13.06 7.00
CA GLN A 18 7.70 -12.59 8.16
C GLN A 18 8.54 -11.35 7.83
N ALA A 19 9.24 -11.35 6.69
CA ALA A 19 9.98 -10.19 6.20
C ALA A 19 9.06 -8.99 5.95
N MET A 20 7.88 -9.22 5.37
CA MET A 20 6.86 -8.20 5.14
C MET A 20 6.49 -7.48 6.42
N HIS A 21 6.20 -8.20 7.51
CA HIS A 21 5.87 -7.56 8.79
C HIS A 21 7.03 -6.74 9.36
N LEU A 22 8.28 -7.18 9.21
CA LEU A 22 9.45 -6.42 9.66
C LEU A 22 9.60 -5.12 8.85
N PHE A 23 9.56 -5.21 7.53
CA PHE A 23 9.64 -4.04 6.67
C PHE A 23 8.47 -3.08 6.86
N TRP A 24 7.28 -3.60 7.15
CA TRP A 24 6.08 -2.79 7.42
C TRP A 24 6.19 -2.05 8.75
N GLN A 25 6.73 -2.72 9.77
CA GLN A 25 6.93 -2.11 11.06
C GLN A 25 8.01 -1.03 11.03
N TYR A 26 9.19 -1.35 10.48
CA TYR A 26 10.42 -0.55 10.66
C TYR A 26 10.86 0.22 9.41
N GLY A 27 10.28 -0.07 8.25
CA GLY A 27 10.72 0.47 6.96
C GLY A 27 11.96 -0.24 6.41
N TYR A 28 12.36 0.14 5.19
CA TYR A 28 13.45 -0.52 4.49
C TYR A 28 14.80 -0.29 5.21
N ASP A 29 15.18 0.97 5.44
CA ASP A 29 16.51 1.32 5.96
C ASP A 29 16.77 0.73 7.35
N SER A 30 15.81 0.89 8.27
CA SER A 30 15.93 0.42 9.66
C SER A 30 15.86 -1.11 9.81
N THR A 31 15.40 -1.83 8.79
CA THR A 31 15.34 -3.30 8.81
C THR A 31 16.68 -3.88 8.37
N SER A 32 17.54 -4.25 9.32
CA SER A 32 18.88 -4.77 9.02
C SER A 32 18.84 -6.21 8.50
N LEU A 33 19.89 -6.62 7.75
CA LEU A 33 20.06 -8.01 7.33
C LEU A 33 20.19 -8.99 8.51
N SER A 34 20.76 -8.55 9.63
CA SER A 34 20.83 -9.36 10.84
C SER A 34 19.45 -9.57 11.45
N LEU A 35 18.64 -8.51 11.53
CA LEU A 35 17.26 -8.59 12.01
C LEU A 35 16.42 -9.53 11.14
N LEU A 36 16.51 -9.39 9.81
CA LEU A 36 15.81 -10.29 8.87
C LEU A 36 16.23 -11.75 9.10
N LYS A 37 17.53 -12.04 9.04
CA LYS A 37 18.02 -13.42 9.18
C LYS A 37 17.62 -14.07 10.51
N ALA A 38 17.62 -13.29 11.61
CA ALA A 38 17.25 -13.81 12.92
C ALA A 38 15.76 -14.15 13.04
N ASN A 39 14.89 -13.48 12.29
CA ASN A 39 13.43 -13.56 12.48
C ASN A 39 12.68 -14.31 11.37
N ILE A 40 13.25 -14.45 10.18
CA ILE A 40 12.61 -15.19 9.09
C ILE A 40 13.05 -16.65 9.08
N GLY A 41 12.13 -17.55 8.70
CA GLY A 41 12.41 -18.98 8.57
C GLY A 41 12.91 -19.64 9.87
N SER A 42 12.49 -19.12 11.03
CA SER A 42 12.97 -19.53 12.37
C SER A 42 14.47 -19.34 12.62
N GLY A 43 15.10 -18.36 11.95
CA GLY A 43 16.53 -18.09 12.08
C GLY A 43 17.33 -18.65 10.90
N ILE A 44 17.11 -18.07 9.72
CA ILE A 44 17.79 -18.50 8.49
C ILE A 44 19.30 -18.20 8.51
N SER A 45 20.11 -19.15 8.06
CA SER A 45 21.55 -18.96 7.90
C SER A 45 21.87 -17.96 6.77
N ALA A 46 23.01 -17.27 6.83
CA ALA A 46 23.40 -16.34 5.77
C ALA A 46 23.51 -17.01 4.38
N PRO A 47 24.16 -18.18 4.21
CA PRO A 47 24.18 -18.87 2.91
C PRO A 47 22.77 -19.21 2.40
N SER A 48 21.88 -19.68 3.28
CA SER A 48 20.50 -20.01 2.91
C SER A 48 19.71 -18.77 2.50
N PHE A 49 19.92 -17.63 3.17
CA PHE A 49 19.28 -16.35 2.84
C PHE A 49 19.67 -15.91 1.43
N TYR A 50 20.97 -15.81 1.16
CA TYR A 50 21.46 -15.37 -0.15
C TYR A 50 21.07 -16.35 -1.27
N ALA A 51 21.08 -17.66 -1.00
CA ALA A 51 20.63 -18.66 -1.98
C ALA A 51 19.11 -18.59 -2.27
N ALA A 52 18.30 -18.07 -1.36
CA ALA A 52 16.84 -18.03 -1.51
C ALA A 52 16.31 -16.68 -2.03
N PHE A 53 17.00 -15.59 -1.72
CA PHE A 53 16.52 -14.23 -1.96
C PHE A 53 17.51 -13.32 -2.67
N GLY A 54 18.77 -13.74 -2.85
CA GLY A 54 19.82 -12.95 -3.51
C GLY A 54 20.35 -11.79 -2.68
N SER A 55 19.48 -10.87 -2.24
CA SER A 55 19.85 -9.68 -1.47
C SER A 55 18.69 -9.18 -0.60
N LYS A 56 18.96 -8.20 0.27
CA LYS A 56 17.91 -7.49 1.03
C LYS A 56 16.94 -6.78 0.09
N GLU A 57 17.47 -6.15 -0.96
CA GLU A 57 16.67 -5.42 -1.94
C GLU A 57 15.76 -6.36 -2.72
N GLU A 58 16.29 -7.47 -3.23
CA GLU A 58 15.50 -8.45 -3.98
C GLU A 58 14.39 -9.04 -3.09
N LEU A 59 14.71 -9.41 -1.84
CA LEU A 59 13.69 -9.81 -0.86
C LEU A 59 12.64 -8.71 -0.65
N PHE A 60 13.05 -7.45 -0.56
CA PHE A 60 12.12 -6.35 -0.36
C PHE A 60 11.18 -6.18 -1.55
N ARG A 61 11.66 -6.31 -2.79
CA ARG A 61 10.82 -6.27 -4.00
C ARG A 61 9.76 -7.37 -3.97
N GLU A 62 10.15 -8.60 -3.64
CA GLU A 62 9.21 -9.72 -3.50
C GLU A 62 8.20 -9.50 -2.37
N VAL A 63 8.62 -8.91 -1.25
CA VAL A 63 7.74 -8.50 -0.17
C VAL A 63 6.70 -7.49 -0.64
N ILE A 64 7.11 -6.50 -1.44
CA ILE A 64 6.19 -5.49 -1.98
C ILE A 64 5.18 -6.13 -2.94
N GLU A 65 5.62 -7.03 -3.81
CA GLU A 65 4.72 -7.78 -4.69
C GLU A 65 3.73 -8.62 -3.89
N HIS A 66 4.21 -9.34 -2.87
CA HIS A 66 3.35 -10.12 -1.98
C HIS A 66 2.35 -9.25 -1.22
N TYR A 67 2.78 -8.09 -0.71
CA TYR A 67 1.91 -7.12 -0.05
C TYR A 67 0.82 -6.62 -1.01
N ILE A 68 1.18 -6.25 -2.24
CA ILE A 68 0.23 -5.78 -3.25
C ILE A 68 -0.80 -6.87 -3.54
N ALA A 69 -0.37 -8.11 -3.74
CA ALA A 69 -1.25 -9.24 -4.04
C ALA A 69 -2.19 -9.64 -2.89
N THR A 70 -1.91 -9.20 -1.65
CA THR A 70 -2.67 -9.57 -0.46
C THR A 70 -3.38 -8.36 0.15
N HIS A 71 -2.66 -7.55 0.93
CA HIS A 71 -3.20 -6.40 1.66
C HIS A 71 -3.43 -5.16 0.77
N GLY A 72 -2.70 -5.05 -0.35
CA GLY A 72 -2.79 -3.92 -1.28
C GLY A 72 -4.03 -3.94 -2.18
N GLN A 73 -4.81 -5.02 -2.18
CA GLN A 73 -6.02 -5.18 -3.00
C GLN A 73 -7.17 -4.22 -2.59
N VAL A 74 -7.02 -3.49 -1.48
CA VAL A 74 -7.99 -2.51 -0.96
C VAL A 74 -8.26 -1.34 -1.91
N THR A 75 -7.45 -1.16 -2.96
CA THR A 75 -7.67 -0.14 -3.99
C THR A 75 -8.32 -0.67 -5.27
N ASN A 76 -8.58 -1.97 -5.37
CA ASN A 76 -9.05 -2.61 -6.61
C ASN A 76 -10.34 -2.01 -7.16
N SER A 77 -11.21 -1.46 -6.32
CA SER A 77 -12.43 -0.79 -6.77
C SER A 77 -12.17 0.36 -7.74
N LEU A 78 -10.99 1.00 -7.70
CA LEU A 78 -10.62 2.03 -8.69
C LEU A 78 -10.37 1.47 -10.10
N TRP A 79 -10.09 0.17 -10.24
CA TRP A 79 -9.91 -0.52 -11.52
C TRP A 79 -11.21 -1.13 -12.04
N ASP A 80 -12.27 -1.16 -11.24
CA ASP A 80 -13.56 -1.69 -11.65
C ASP A 80 -14.37 -0.59 -12.34
N GLU A 81 -14.41 -0.66 -13.67
CA GLU A 81 -15.16 0.30 -14.49
C GLU A 81 -16.68 0.08 -14.45
N SER A 82 -17.16 -1.04 -13.89
CA SER A 82 -18.58 -1.27 -13.69
C SER A 82 -19.15 -0.51 -12.49
N LEU A 83 -18.29 -0.05 -11.57
CA LEU A 83 -18.70 0.75 -10.42
C LEU A 83 -18.88 2.23 -10.79
N ALA A 84 -19.90 2.85 -10.19
CA ALA A 84 -20.02 4.30 -10.21
C ALA A 84 -18.76 4.95 -9.59
N PRO A 85 -18.23 6.04 -10.16
CA PRO A 85 -17.04 6.72 -9.63
C PRO A 85 -17.06 7.00 -8.12
N ARG A 86 -18.14 7.57 -7.59
CA ARG A 86 -18.31 7.78 -6.14
C ARG A 86 -18.14 6.49 -5.34
N GLU A 87 -18.79 5.41 -5.80
CA GLU A 87 -18.77 4.12 -5.13
C GLU A 87 -17.37 3.49 -5.16
N ALA A 88 -16.67 3.58 -6.28
CA ALA A 88 -15.30 3.08 -6.43
C ALA A 88 -14.33 3.75 -5.44
N ILE A 89 -14.43 5.07 -5.30
CA ILE A 89 -13.63 5.85 -4.35
C ILE A 89 -14.01 5.53 -2.91
N GLU A 90 -15.30 5.55 -2.57
CA GLU A 90 -15.74 5.28 -1.20
C GLU A 90 -15.32 3.88 -0.75
N ARG A 91 -15.54 2.85 -1.58
CA ARG A 91 -15.12 1.48 -1.28
C ARG A 91 -13.62 1.40 -1.05
N THR A 92 -12.83 2.05 -1.89
CA THR A 92 -11.37 2.08 -1.76
C THR A 92 -10.93 2.69 -0.43
N LEU A 93 -11.51 3.84 -0.06
CA LEU A 93 -11.17 4.52 1.20
C LEU A 93 -11.57 3.67 2.41
N ARG A 94 -12.79 3.14 2.45
CA ARG A 94 -13.27 2.32 3.59
C ARG A 94 -12.50 1.01 3.73
N GLN A 95 -12.23 0.31 2.62
CA GLN A 95 -11.40 -0.90 2.63
C GLN A 95 -9.97 -0.59 3.10
N SER A 96 -9.42 0.55 2.69
CA SER A 96 -8.12 1.02 3.14
C SER A 96 -8.10 1.33 4.64
N VAL A 97 -9.12 1.98 5.19
CA VAL A 97 -9.26 2.20 6.64
C VAL A 97 -9.28 0.88 7.38
N LYS A 98 -10.15 -0.06 6.93
CA LYS A 98 -10.28 -1.37 7.56
C LYS A 98 -8.93 -2.08 7.62
N MET A 99 -8.29 -2.31 6.48
CA MET A 99 -7.00 -3.01 6.42
C MET A 99 -5.95 -2.30 7.28
N GLN A 100 -5.77 -1.00 7.11
CA GLN A 100 -4.69 -0.28 7.81
C GLN A 100 -4.86 -0.21 9.33
N THR A 101 -6.07 -0.52 9.84
CA THR A 101 -6.40 -0.52 11.26
C THR A 101 -6.63 -1.92 11.83
N GLU A 102 -6.41 -2.99 11.08
CA GLU A 102 -6.49 -4.38 11.55
C GLU A 102 -5.33 -4.74 12.49
N SER A 103 -5.55 -5.66 13.44
CA SER A 103 -4.55 -6.07 14.44
C SER A 103 -3.67 -7.25 14.00
N SER A 104 -3.96 -7.86 12.86
CA SER A 104 -3.26 -9.03 12.32
C SER A 104 -1.86 -8.71 11.77
N HIS A 105 -1.57 -7.43 11.52
CA HIS A 105 -0.31 -6.93 10.96
C HIS A 105 -0.01 -5.51 11.49
N PRO A 106 1.19 -4.94 11.22
CA PRO A 106 1.49 -3.55 11.55
C PRO A 106 0.48 -2.57 10.93
N LYS A 107 0.18 -1.48 11.66
CA LYS A 107 -0.77 -0.46 11.23
C LYS A 107 -0.24 0.42 10.08
N GLY A 108 -1.15 0.98 9.30
CA GLY A 108 -0.86 1.85 8.15
C GLY A 108 -0.49 1.07 6.89
N CYS A 109 -0.11 1.75 5.81
CA CYS A 109 0.23 1.11 4.53
C CYS A 109 1.74 0.90 4.37
N LEU A 110 2.18 -0.31 4.02
CA LEU A 110 3.59 -0.63 3.78
C LEU A 110 4.20 0.26 2.69
N LEU A 111 3.51 0.44 1.56
CA LEU A 111 3.98 1.27 0.42
C LEU A 111 4.17 2.75 0.78
N VAL A 112 3.42 3.23 1.76
CA VAL A 112 3.46 4.65 2.18
C VAL A 112 4.53 4.85 3.24
N LEU A 113 4.58 3.98 4.25
CA LEU A 113 5.38 4.21 5.45
C LEU A 113 6.82 3.68 5.34
N SER A 114 7.09 2.68 4.51
CA SER A 114 8.40 1.99 4.52
C SER A 114 9.58 2.81 3.99
N THR A 115 9.33 3.89 3.25
CA THR A 115 10.37 4.79 2.71
C THR A 115 9.95 6.26 2.75
N ALA A 116 9.16 6.67 3.75
CA ALA A 116 8.78 8.08 3.92
C ALA A 116 10.02 8.99 4.00
N THR A 117 11.09 8.47 4.59
CA THR A 117 12.46 9.00 4.50
C THR A 117 13.38 7.88 4.05
N CYS A 118 14.37 8.20 3.22
CA CYS A 118 15.33 7.21 2.71
C CYS A 118 16.73 7.80 2.67
N SER A 119 17.71 6.99 3.02
CA SER A 119 19.13 7.28 2.86
C SER A 119 19.50 7.52 1.38
N PRO A 120 20.50 8.38 1.08
CA PRO A 120 20.91 8.66 -0.30
C PRO A 120 21.25 7.41 -1.13
N GLU A 121 21.83 6.39 -0.49
CA GLU A 121 22.18 5.12 -1.12
C GLU A 121 20.97 4.25 -1.54
N ASN A 122 19.78 4.51 -0.98
CA ASN A 122 18.58 3.70 -1.20
C ASN A 122 17.46 4.46 -1.93
N LEU A 123 17.78 5.60 -2.56
CA LEU A 123 16.81 6.40 -3.32
C LEU A 123 16.08 5.60 -4.41
N HIS A 124 16.72 4.59 -5.01
CA HIS A 124 16.09 3.71 -5.99
C HIS A 124 14.94 2.87 -5.40
N ILE A 125 15.02 2.51 -4.11
CA ILE A 125 13.94 1.83 -3.38
C ILE A 125 12.76 2.78 -3.16
N GLN A 126 13.05 4.02 -2.77
CA GLN A 126 12.01 5.05 -2.62
C GLN A 126 11.33 5.33 -3.97
N GLN A 127 12.08 5.41 -5.07
CA GLN A 127 11.55 5.59 -6.43
C GLN A 127 10.65 4.42 -6.83
N PHE A 128 11.07 3.18 -6.54
CA PHE A 128 10.27 1.99 -6.78
C PHE A 128 8.90 2.05 -6.09
N LEU A 129 8.85 2.38 -4.79
CA LEU A 129 7.56 2.54 -4.09
C LEU A 129 6.76 3.74 -4.58
N THR A 130 7.44 4.81 -4.97
CA THR A 130 6.80 6.00 -5.55
C THR A 130 6.07 5.65 -6.83
N GLN A 131 6.64 4.80 -7.69
CA GLN A 131 5.98 4.37 -8.91
C GLN A 131 4.66 3.63 -8.62
N HIS A 132 4.64 2.73 -7.64
CA HIS A 132 3.40 2.06 -7.21
C HIS A 132 2.36 3.05 -6.69
N ARG A 133 2.78 4.02 -5.88
CA ARG A 133 1.90 5.07 -5.36
C ARG A 133 1.33 5.95 -6.48
N LEU A 134 2.15 6.31 -7.46
CA LEU A 134 1.71 7.06 -8.64
C LEU A 134 0.67 6.30 -9.46
N THR A 135 0.84 4.99 -9.66
CA THR A 135 -0.17 4.16 -10.34
C THR A 135 -1.53 4.23 -9.64
N THR A 136 -1.57 4.15 -8.30
CA THR A 136 -2.83 4.33 -7.55
C THR A 136 -3.38 5.75 -7.69
N ARG A 137 -2.53 6.79 -7.64
CA ARG A 137 -2.96 8.19 -7.82
C ARG A 137 -3.61 8.38 -9.19
N ASP A 138 -3.00 7.85 -10.25
CA ASP A 138 -3.53 7.97 -11.60
C ASP A 138 -4.91 7.32 -11.74
N ARG A 139 -5.19 6.25 -10.98
CA ARG A 139 -6.53 5.66 -10.92
C ARG A 139 -7.55 6.51 -10.19
N PHE A 140 -7.17 7.24 -9.15
CA PHE A 140 -8.04 8.28 -8.57
C PHE A 140 -8.35 9.37 -9.61
N THR A 141 -7.34 9.85 -10.33
CA THR A 141 -7.53 10.86 -11.39
C THR A 141 -8.48 10.38 -12.47
N GLN A 142 -8.30 9.15 -12.97
CA GLN A 142 -9.20 8.55 -13.96
C GLN A 142 -10.64 8.37 -13.45
N CYS A 143 -10.80 8.01 -12.18
CA CYS A 143 -12.12 7.86 -11.56
C CYS A 143 -12.85 9.21 -11.48
N VAL A 144 -12.16 10.28 -11.07
CA VAL A 144 -12.70 11.65 -11.04
C VAL A 144 -13.01 12.15 -12.45
N GLN A 145 -12.13 11.89 -13.41
CA GLN A 145 -12.35 12.22 -14.82
C GLN A 145 -13.63 11.56 -15.35
N ARG A 146 -13.81 10.25 -15.10
CA ARG A 146 -15.03 9.52 -15.47
C ARG A 146 -16.26 10.16 -14.86
N ALA A 147 -16.20 10.56 -13.59
CA ALA A 147 -17.32 11.21 -12.91
C ALA A 147 -17.75 12.52 -13.57
N VAL A 148 -16.80 13.31 -14.05
CA VAL A 148 -17.10 14.55 -14.80
C VAL A 148 -17.70 14.21 -16.18
N GLU A 149 -17.12 13.25 -16.89
CA GLU A 149 -17.58 12.84 -18.23
C GLU A 149 -18.99 12.25 -18.23
N THR A 150 -19.35 11.50 -17.18
CA THR A 150 -20.69 10.92 -17.03
C THR A 150 -21.70 11.88 -16.40
N GLY A 151 -21.28 13.12 -16.09
CA GLY A 151 -22.13 14.13 -15.45
C GLY A 151 -22.48 13.84 -13.99
N GLU A 152 -21.74 12.94 -13.33
CA GLU A 152 -21.88 12.71 -11.89
C GLU A 152 -21.32 13.89 -11.09
N LEU A 153 -20.17 14.43 -11.50
CA LEU A 153 -19.58 15.66 -10.97
C LEU A 153 -19.77 16.83 -11.93
N THR A 154 -19.76 18.05 -11.39
CA THR A 154 -19.85 19.27 -12.20
C THR A 154 -18.66 19.44 -13.15
N ALA A 155 -18.92 19.99 -14.35
CA ALA A 155 -17.93 20.20 -15.40
C ALA A 155 -16.81 21.21 -15.03
N ASP A 156 -17.01 22.05 -14.01
CA ASP A 156 -16.00 22.97 -13.48
C ASP A 156 -15.05 22.33 -12.45
N THR A 157 -15.21 21.03 -12.18
CA THR A 157 -14.31 20.28 -11.27
C THR A 157 -12.89 20.30 -11.81
N ASN A 158 -11.94 20.81 -11.00
CA ASN A 158 -10.52 20.65 -11.28
C ASN A 158 -10.08 19.22 -10.92
N ILE A 159 -10.00 18.36 -11.94
CA ILE A 159 -9.81 16.91 -11.81
C ILE A 159 -8.52 16.56 -11.07
N ASP A 160 -7.40 17.20 -11.43
CA ASP A 160 -6.10 16.93 -10.82
C ASP A 160 -6.08 17.33 -9.34
N ALA A 161 -6.58 18.52 -9.02
CA ALA A 161 -6.63 19.02 -7.64
C ALA A 161 -7.55 18.16 -6.78
N TYR A 162 -8.70 17.80 -7.33
CA TYR A 162 -9.72 17.02 -6.63
C TYR A 162 -9.25 15.59 -6.37
N ALA A 163 -8.71 14.90 -7.37
CA ALA A 163 -8.09 13.58 -7.20
C ALA A 163 -6.92 13.63 -6.21
N THR A 164 -6.08 14.68 -6.28
CA THR A 164 -4.97 14.89 -5.34
C THR A 164 -5.47 15.03 -3.91
N SER A 165 -6.57 15.74 -3.65
CA SER A 165 -7.12 15.88 -2.29
C SER A 165 -7.59 14.53 -1.71
N ILE A 166 -8.30 13.73 -2.49
CA ILE A 166 -8.80 12.41 -2.06
C ILE A 166 -7.62 11.44 -1.85
N TYR A 167 -6.67 11.44 -2.78
CA TYR A 167 -5.47 10.61 -2.66
C TYR A 167 -4.60 11.02 -1.46
N SER A 168 -4.50 12.33 -1.16
CA SER A 168 -3.80 12.82 0.03
C SER A 168 -4.46 12.34 1.31
N PHE A 169 -5.80 12.31 1.36
CA PHE A 169 -6.52 11.72 2.48
C PHE A 169 -6.22 10.22 2.63
N LEU A 170 -6.20 9.45 1.53
CA LEU A 170 -5.81 8.04 1.56
C LEU A 170 -4.39 7.83 2.14
N LEU A 171 -3.42 8.67 1.74
CA LEU A 171 -2.08 8.63 2.30
C LEU A 171 -2.06 9.01 3.79
N GLY A 172 -2.87 9.99 4.18
CA GLY A 172 -3.02 10.44 5.57
C GLY A 172 -3.53 9.35 6.52
N ILE A 173 -4.42 8.47 6.05
CA ILE A 173 -4.90 7.30 6.81
C ILE A 173 -3.72 6.47 7.33
N SER A 174 -2.66 6.30 6.53
CA SER A 174 -1.51 5.49 6.93
C SER A 174 -0.81 6.01 8.18
N VAL A 175 -0.61 7.32 8.26
CA VAL A 175 0.04 7.94 9.42
C VAL A 175 -0.91 7.92 10.63
N GLN A 176 -2.17 8.29 10.43
CA GLN A 176 -3.17 8.32 11.52
C GLN A 176 -3.40 6.93 12.14
N ALA A 177 -3.47 5.88 11.30
CA ALA A 177 -3.57 4.51 11.77
C ALA A 177 -2.32 4.07 12.55
N ARG A 178 -1.13 4.53 12.13
CA ARG A 178 0.13 4.29 12.84
C ARG A 178 0.19 5.01 14.18
N ASP A 179 -0.40 6.20 14.27
CA ASP A 179 -0.50 7.00 15.50
C ASP A 179 -1.60 6.50 16.46
N GLY A 180 -2.37 5.48 16.06
CA GLY A 180 -3.34 4.81 16.92
C GLY A 180 -4.76 5.38 16.85
N VAL A 181 -5.07 6.23 15.85
CA VAL A 181 -6.46 6.64 15.60
C VAL A 181 -7.29 5.41 15.25
N SER A 182 -8.43 5.25 15.93
CA SER A 182 -9.29 4.09 15.74
C SER A 182 -9.87 4.01 14.32
N GLY A 183 -10.07 2.79 13.82
CA GLY A 183 -10.73 2.56 12.53
C GLY A 183 -12.12 3.16 12.45
N ALA A 184 -12.88 3.22 13.55
CA ALA A 184 -14.19 3.87 13.58
C ALA A 184 -14.12 5.38 13.31
N VAL A 185 -13.12 6.06 13.89
CA VAL A 185 -12.91 7.51 13.65
C VAL A 185 -12.45 7.76 12.21
N LEU A 186 -11.54 6.92 11.69
CA LEU A 186 -11.08 7.05 10.31
C LEU A 186 -12.18 6.73 9.28
N ASP A 187 -13.04 5.75 9.56
CA ASP A 187 -14.19 5.42 8.72
C ASP A 187 -15.25 6.53 8.73
N ALA A 188 -15.46 7.17 9.88
CA ALA A 188 -16.27 8.39 9.96
C ALA A 188 -15.64 9.55 9.15
N ALA A 189 -14.32 9.70 9.17
CA ALA A 189 -13.62 10.69 8.35
C ALA A 189 -13.78 10.41 6.84
N VAL A 190 -13.89 9.14 6.41
CA VAL A 190 -14.24 8.80 5.03
C VAL A 190 -15.60 9.40 4.66
N THR A 191 -16.60 9.29 5.54
CA THR A 191 -17.92 9.88 5.32
C THR A 191 -17.84 11.39 5.10
N GLU A 192 -17.04 12.11 5.89
CA GLU A 192 -16.86 13.56 5.70
C GLU A 192 -16.19 13.92 4.37
N ILE A 193 -15.23 13.12 3.92
CA ILE A 193 -14.64 13.27 2.58
C ILE A 193 -15.68 13.00 1.48
N MET A 194 -16.58 12.03 1.68
CA MET A 194 -17.64 11.76 0.71
C MET A 194 -18.71 12.85 0.68
N HIS A 195 -18.97 13.56 1.78
CA HIS A 195 -19.83 14.75 1.74
C HIS A 195 -19.26 15.85 0.81
N HIS A 196 -17.94 15.99 0.74
CA HIS A 196 -17.31 16.91 -0.21
C HIS A 196 -17.55 16.47 -1.66
N TRP A 197 -17.57 15.16 -1.94
CA TRP A 197 -18.03 14.62 -3.23
C TRP A 197 -19.47 14.98 -3.52
N ASP A 198 -20.36 14.73 -2.57
CA ASP A 198 -21.79 14.96 -2.72
C ASP A 198 -22.10 16.45 -2.98
N SER A 199 -21.31 17.37 -2.42
CA SER A 199 -21.43 18.82 -2.67
C SER A 199 -21.09 19.25 -4.11
N ARG A 200 -20.41 18.39 -4.88
CA ARG A 200 -19.97 18.63 -6.26
C ARG A 200 -20.78 17.83 -7.28
N VAL A 201 -21.81 17.11 -6.84
CA VAL A 201 -22.70 16.38 -7.74
C VAL A 201 -23.43 17.38 -8.63
N ALA A 202 -23.48 17.11 -9.93
CA ALA A 202 -24.17 17.99 -10.86
C ALA A 202 -25.67 18.02 -10.52
N THR A 203 -26.19 19.18 -10.16
CA THR A 203 -27.64 19.40 -10.10
C THR A 203 -28.22 19.32 -11.51
N SER A 204 -29.12 18.35 -11.71
CA SER A 204 -29.93 18.22 -12.94
C SER A 204 -30.81 19.44 -13.18
#